data_AF-A0A656GIG9-F1
#
_entry.id   AF-A0A656GIG9-F1
#
_cell.length_a   1.000
_cell.length_b   1.000
_cell.length_c   1.000
_cell.angle_alpha   90.00
_cell.angle_beta   90.00
_cell.angle_gamma   90.00
#
_symmetry.space_group_name_H-M   'P 1'
#
loop_
_entity.id
_entity.type
_entity.pdbx_description
1 polymer ?
#
loop_
_entity_poly.entity_id
_entity_poly.type
_entity_poly.pdbx_seq_one_letter_code
_entity_poly.pdbx_strand_id
1 'polypeptide(L)'
;ARGHFGKGYRAVAFSAFVLGLMNLLKLSGRHPGFVVLDSPLTTYKEGDELPDEERDEVSSDLIYAFYRDIADSFKDSQIIIFENQEPSMSVIPALNYQHFTKNRGHGRYGFFPLRD
;
A
#
# COMPACT_ATOMS: atom_id res chain seq x y z
N ALA A 1 -20.72 20.55 2.95
CA ALA A 1 -19.52 19.71 3.14
C ALA A 1 -19.85 18.25 2.81
N ARG A 2 -19.53 17.75 1.60
CA ARG A 2 -19.79 16.35 1.16
C ARG A 2 -18.73 15.80 0.17
N GLY A 3 -17.57 16.47 0.02
CA GLY A 3 -16.65 16.23 -1.11
C GLY A 3 -15.47 15.27 -0.88
N HIS A 4 -15.28 14.75 0.34
CA HIS A 4 -14.06 14.01 0.72
C HIS A 4 -14.31 12.59 1.27
N PHE A 5 -15.55 12.25 1.66
CA PHE A 5 -15.91 10.90 2.07
C PHE A 5 -15.69 9.92 0.89
N GLY A 6 -14.83 8.91 1.09
CA GLY A 6 -14.58 7.85 0.10
C GLY A 6 -13.45 8.09 -0.91
N LYS A 7 -12.58 9.11 -0.73
CA LYS A 7 -11.35 9.21 -1.56
C LYS A 7 -10.39 8.04 -1.29
N GLY A 8 -10.17 7.71 -0.01
CA GLY A 8 -9.37 6.55 0.41
C GLY A 8 -9.88 5.22 -0.11
N TYR A 9 -11.17 4.92 0.14
CA TYR A 9 -11.80 3.69 -0.36
C TYR A 9 -11.71 3.54 -1.88
N ARG A 10 -11.80 4.65 -2.63
CA ARG A 10 -11.64 4.60 -4.09
C ARG A 10 -10.23 4.23 -4.53
N ALA A 11 -9.20 4.71 -3.84
CA ALA A 11 -7.81 4.35 -4.15
C ALA A 11 -7.54 2.86 -3.89
N VAL A 12 -8.03 2.34 -2.76
CA VAL A 12 -7.93 0.91 -2.44
C VAL A 12 -8.71 0.06 -3.44
N ALA A 13 -9.96 0.43 -3.75
CA ALA A 13 -10.78 -0.28 -4.72
C ALA A 13 -10.17 -0.25 -6.14
N PHE A 14 -9.59 0.88 -6.55
CA PHE A 14 -8.89 0.99 -7.82
C PHE A 14 -7.66 0.07 -7.87
N SER A 15 -6.91 -0.02 -6.77
CA SER A 15 -5.78 -0.94 -6.65
C SER A 15 -6.23 -2.39 -6.81
N ALA A 16 -7.31 -2.79 -6.12
CA ALA A 16 -7.89 -4.12 -6.26
C ALA A 16 -8.35 -4.41 -7.71
N PHE A 17 -8.97 -3.44 -8.38
CA PHE A 17 -9.36 -3.55 -9.78
C PHE A 17 -8.15 -3.77 -10.71
N VAL A 18 -7.09 -2.97 -10.56
CA VAL A 18 -5.86 -3.10 -11.37
C VAL A 18 -5.21 -4.46 -11.17
N LEU A 19 -5.11 -4.92 -9.92
CA LEU A 19 -4.56 -6.23 -9.57
C LEU A 19 -5.41 -7.39 -10.14
N GLY A 20 -6.73 -7.29 -10.05
CA GLY A 20 -7.65 -8.27 -10.64
C GLY A 20 -7.55 -8.32 -12.17
N LEU A 21 -7.46 -7.15 -12.82
CA LEU A 21 -7.29 -7.05 -14.26
C LEU A 21 -5.95 -7.64 -14.72
N MET A 22 -4.86 -7.39 -13.98
CA MET A 22 -3.58 -8.06 -14.21
C MET A 22 -3.73 -9.58 -14.15
N ASN A 23 -4.34 -10.11 -13.08
CA ASN A 23 -4.53 -11.54 -12.88
C ASN A 23 -5.34 -12.18 -14.02
N LEU A 24 -6.34 -11.47 -14.56
CA LEU A 24 -7.10 -11.95 -15.72
C LEU A 24 -6.27 -11.93 -17.01
N LEU A 25 -5.62 -10.82 -17.31
CA LEU A 25 -4.93 -10.62 -18.59
C LEU A 25 -3.63 -11.42 -18.70
N LYS A 26 -2.92 -11.65 -17.58
CA LYS A 26 -1.66 -12.41 -17.56
C LYS A 26 -1.85 -13.86 -18.02
N LEU A 27 -3.01 -14.47 -17.75
CA LEU A 27 -3.33 -15.84 -18.18
C LEU A 27 -3.28 -16.03 -19.70
N SER A 28 -3.46 -14.94 -20.45
CA SER A 28 -3.43 -14.93 -21.92
C SER A 28 -2.20 -14.25 -22.51
N GLY A 29 -1.20 -13.91 -21.69
CA GLY A 29 0.00 -13.19 -22.13
C GLY A 29 -0.26 -11.73 -22.52
N ARG A 30 -1.42 -11.16 -22.18
CA ARG A 30 -1.80 -9.78 -22.53
C ARG A 30 -1.42 -8.75 -21.46
N HIS A 31 -0.74 -9.20 -20.41
CA HIS A 31 -0.20 -8.35 -19.36
C HIS A 31 1.15 -8.90 -18.89
N PRO A 32 2.16 -8.06 -18.60
CA PRO A 32 3.52 -8.51 -18.27
C PRO A 32 3.67 -9.11 -16.86
N GLY A 33 2.59 -9.34 -16.13
CA GLY A 33 2.64 -9.91 -14.77
C GLY A 33 3.22 -9.00 -13.68
N PHE A 34 3.36 -7.69 -13.90
CA PHE A 34 3.76 -6.73 -12.86
C PHE A 34 2.93 -5.45 -12.84
N VAL A 35 2.75 -4.85 -11.66
CA VAL A 35 2.01 -3.60 -11.43
C VAL A 35 2.81 -2.68 -10.49
N VAL A 36 2.75 -1.37 -10.74
CA VAL A 36 3.23 -0.34 -9.82
C VAL A 36 2.04 0.44 -9.26
N LEU A 37 1.94 0.52 -7.94
CA LEU A 37 0.92 1.30 -7.23
C LEU A 37 1.58 2.48 -6.53
N ASP A 38 1.10 3.69 -6.79
CA ASP A 38 1.57 4.92 -6.17
C ASP A 38 0.51 5.44 -5.17
N SER A 39 0.86 5.40 -3.90
CA SER A 39 0.02 5.85 -2.77
C SER A 39 -1.39 5.23 -2.69
N PRO A 40 -1.56 3.88 -2.79
CA PRO A 40 -2.87 3.24 -2.76
C PRO A 40 -3.61 3.40 -1.41
N LEU A 41 -2.88 3.70 -0.33
CA LEU A 41 -3.41 3.82 1.04
C LEU A 41 -3.34 5.26 1.58
N THR A 42 -2.52 6.15 1.02
CA THR A 42 -2.28 7.51 1.56
C THR A 42 -3.57 8.33 1.76
N THR A 43 -4.56 8.18 0.88
CA THR A 43 -5.83 8.94 0.97
C THR A 43 -6.87 8.29 1.88
N TYR A 44 -6.58 7.10 2.42
CA TYR A 44 -7.36 6.47 3.47
C TYR A 44 -7.11 7.21 4.78
N LYS A 45 -8.09 8.03 5.16
CA LYS A 45 -8.27 8.58 6.49
C LYS A 45 -9.65 8.13 6.94
N GLU A 46 -9.76 7.63 8.16
CA GLU A 46 -11.06 7.43 8.78
C GLU A 46 -11.79 8.78 8.87
N GLY A 47 -13.12 8.72 8.83
CA GLY A 47 -13.95 9.93 8.96
C GLY A 47 -13.59 10.67 10.25
N ASP A 48 -13.86 11.98 10.31
CA ASP A 48 -13.51 12.84 11.44
C ASP A 48 -13.79 12.16 12.79
N GLU A 49 -12.73 11.69 13.47
CA GLU A 49 -12.79 11.11 14.81
C GLU A 49 -13.35 12.18 15.77
N LEU A 50 -14.35 11.81 16.57
CA LEU A 50 -14.69 12.60 17.76
C LEU A 50 -13.50 12.48 18.74
N PRO A 51 -13.19 13.51 19.55
CA PRO A 51 -11.88 13.64 20.22
C PRO A 51 -11.48 12.57 21.24
N ASP A 52 -12.33 11.58 21.51
CA ASP A 52 -12.19 10.60 22.59
C ASP A 52 -12.21 9.13 22.11
N GLU A 53 -12.20 8.86 20.80
CA GLU A 53 -12.10 7.49 20.30
C GLU A 53 -10.61 7.16 20.02
N GLU A 54 -10.10 6.13 20.70
CA GLU A 54 -8.77 5.57 20.47
C GLU A 54 -8.57 5.36 18.96
N ARG A 55 -7.38 5.69 18.40
CA ARG A 55 -7.07 5.44 16.98
C ARG A 55 -7.56 4.05 16.59
N ASP A 56 -8.65 4.00 15.83
CA ASP A 56 -9.50 2.81 15.74
C ASP A 56 -8.73 1.63 15.11
N GLU A 57 -8.86 0.46 15.74
CA GLU A 57 -8.28 -0.81 15.31
C GLU A 57 -8.56 -1.13 13.82
N VAL A 58 -9.69 -0.62 13.30
CA VAL A 58 -10.18 -0.84 11.92
C VAL A 58 -9.25 -0.26 10.84
N SER A 59 -8.60 0.88 11.06
CA SER A 59 -7.64 1.45 10.10
C SER A 59 -6.39 0.59 9.96
N SER A 60 -5.93 0.07 11.09
CA SER A 60 -4.81 -0.87 11.13
C SER A 60 -5.17 -2.18 10.46
N ASP A 61 -6.41 -2.63 10.59
CA ASP A 61 -6.92 -3.85 9.95
C ASP A 61 -6.94 -3.75 8.42
N LEU A 62 -7.38 -2.62 7.85
CA LEU A 62 -7.39 -2.47 6.38
C LEU A 62 -5.97 -2.42 5.80
N ILE A 63 -5.09 -1.62 6.41
CA ILE A 63 -3.68 -1.52 5.96
C ILE A 63 -3.01 -2.90 6.09
N TYR A 64 -3.22 -3.58 7.21
CA TYR A 64 -2.75 -4.94 7.43
C TYR A 64 -3.28 -5.90 6.36
N ALA A 65 -4.60 -5.92 6.14
CA ALA A 65 -5.25 -6.81 5.18
C ALA A 65 -4.76 -6.56 3.75
N PHE A 66 -4.56 -5.29 3.36
CA PHE A 66 -4.04 -4.93 2.05
C PHE A 66 -2.64 -5.52 1.81
N TYR A 67 -1.70 -5.30 2.73
CA TYR A 67 -0.35 -5.84 2.56
C TYR A 67 -0.30 -7.36 2.69
N ARG A 68 -1.13 -7.94 3.58
CA ARG A 68 -1.24 -9.39 3.75
C ARG A 68 -1.76 -10.07 2.48
N ASP A 69 -2.85 -9.56 1.90
CA ASP A 69 -3.40 -10.08 0.64
C ASP A 69 -2.36 -10.00 -0.48
N ILE A 70 -1.63 -8.89 -0.59
CA ILE A 70 -0.57 -8.76 -1.61
C ILE A 70 0.53 -9.82 -1.42
N ALA A 71 1.00 -10.02 -0.18
CA ALA A 71 2.03 -11.02 0.13
C ALA A 71 1.58 -12.46 -0.15
N ASP A 72 0.29 -12.76 0.06
CA ASP A 72 -0.23 -14.12 -0.04
C ASP A 72 -0.72 -14.46 -1.45
N SER A 73 -1.42 -13.53 -2.11
CA SER A 73 -2.17 -13.77 -3.36
C SER A 73 -1.37 -13.56 -4.64
N PHE A 74 -0.24 -12.83 -4.60
CA PHE A 74 0.49 -12.41 -5.80
C PHE A 74 1.92 -12.96 -5.90
N LYS A 75 2.16 -14.17 -5.38
CA LYS A 75 3.50 -14.80 -5.35
C LYS A 75 4.10 -15.12 -6.73
N ASP A 76 3.28 -15.15 -7.77
CA ASP A 76 3.66 -15.40 -9.16
C ASP A 76 3.76 -14.10 -10.01
N SER A 77 3.64 -12.94 -9.36
CA SER A 77 3.55 -11.63 -10.00
C SER A 77 4.43 -10.62 -9.24
N GLN A 78 4.81 -9.51 -9.87
CA GLN A 78 5.57 -8.46 -9.20
C GLN A 78 4.69 -7.23 -8.92
N ILE A 79 4.43 -6.97 -7.64
CA ILE A 79 3.71 -5.77 -7.21
C ILE A 79 4.70 -4.82 -6.53
N ILE A 80 4.84 -3.61 -7.07
CA ILE A 80 5.71 -2.56 -6.51
C ILE A 80 4.80 -1.47 -5.94
N ILE A 81 4.99 -1.14 -4.67
CA ILE A 81 4.12 -0.19 -3.96
C ILE A 81 4.99 0.93 -3.39
N PHE A 82 4.65 2.16 -3.74
CA PHE A 82 5.18 3.36 -3.08
C PHE A 82 4.12 3.88 -2.13
N GLU A 83 4.42 3.89 -0.83
CA GLU A 83 3.45 4.27 0.19
C GLU A 83 4.16 4.79 1.45
N ASN A 84 3.50 5.70 2.16
CA ASN A 84 3.95 6.24 3.44
C ASN A 84 3.33 5.51 4.63
N GLN A 85 2.20 4.83 4.43
CA GLN A 85 1.60 3.93 5.41
C GLN A 85 2.39 2.61 5.46
N GLU A 86 3.02 2.33 6.60
CA GLU A 86 3.87 1.15 6.75
C GLU A 86 3.07 -0.14 6.93
N PRO A 87 3.55 -1.27 6.37
CA PRO A 87 3.01 -2.58 6.70
C PRO A 87 3.27 -2.92 8.17
N SER A 88 2.38 -3.71 8.77
CA SER A 88 2.61 -4.26 10.11
C SER A 88 3.90 -5.10 10.16
N MET A 89 4.59 -5.06 11.30
CA MET A 89 5.81 -5.84 11.57
C MET A 89 5.65 -7.34 11.32
N SER A 90 4.43 -7.88 11.46
CA SER A 90 4.12 -9.29 11.19
C SER A 90 3.99 -9.61 9.69
N VAL A 91 3.83 -8.60 8.83
CA VAL A 91 3.72 -8.76 7.37
C VAL A 91 5.07 -8.54 6.69
N ILE A 92 5.91 -7.63 7.22
CA ILE A 92 7.22 -7.27 6.66
C ILE A 92 8.07 -8.48 6.24
N PRO A 93 8.21 -9.57 7.02
CA PRO A 93 9.04 -10.71 6.62
C PRO A 93 8.57 -11.44 5.34
N ALA A 94 7.31 -11.25 4.94
CA ALA A 94 6.75 -11.82 3.71
C ALA A 94 6.90 -10.89 2.50
N LEU A 95 7.45 -9.68 2.69
CA LEU A 95 7.58 -8.65 1.67
C LEU A 95 9.06 -8.38 1.35
N ASN A 96 9.31 -7.89 0.14
CA ASN A 96 10.56 -7.16 -0.13
C ASN A 96 10.39 -5.72 0.33
N TYR A 97 10.58 -5.49 1.63
CA TYR A 97 10.35 -4.18 2.26
C TYR A 97 11.60 -3.30 2.22
N GLN A 98 11.47 -2.12 1.61
CA GLN A 98 12.49 -1.09 1.61
C GLN A 98 11.95 0.17 2.30
N HIS A 99 12.35 0.38 3.54
CA HIS A 99 12.02 1.59 4.28
C HIS A 99 12.95 2.75 3.91
N PHE A 100 12.39 3.95 3.77
CA PHE A 100 13.13 5.21 3.56
C PHE A 100 13.00 6.12 4.78
N THR A 101 14.12 6.31 5.49
CA THR A 101 14.13 6.93 6.82
C THR A 101 14.15 8.45 6.81
N LYS A 102 14.55 9.07 5.69
CA LYS A 102 14.96 10.50 5.61
C LYS A 102 16.02 10.88 6.65
N ASN A 103 16.74 9.90 7.21
CA ASN A 103 17.77 10.10 8.22
C ASN A 103 19.14 9.79 7.60
N ARG A 104 20.06 10.76 7.65
CA ARG A 104 21.41 10.61 7.07
C ARG A 104 22.29 9.62 7.84
N GLY A 105 21.99 9.35 9.12
CA GLY A 105 22.76 8.48 9.99
C GLY A 105 22.18 7.07 10.19
N HIS A 106 21.02 6.76 9.61
CA HIS A 106 20.35 5.47 9.83
C HIS A 106 19.54 5.01 8.61
N GLY A 107 19.72 3.76 8.21
CA GLY A 107 18.99 3.13 7.11
C GLY A 107 19.22 3.81 5.76
N ARG A 108 18.27 3.65 4.83
CA ARG A 108 18.31 4.31 3.52
C ARG A 108 17.58 5.64 3.60
N TYR A 109 18.26 6.74 3.29
CA TYR A 109 17.71 8.10 3.39
C TYR A 109 16.45 8.29 2.54
N GLY A 110 16.48 7.86 1.28
CA GLY A 110 15.38 8.02 0.34
C GLY A 110 15.51 7.07 -0.84
N PHE A 111 14.57 7.19 -1.79
CA PHE A 111 14.66 6.44 -3.04
C PHE A 111 15.94 6.80 -3.82
N PHE A 112 16.21 8.10 -3.94
CA PHE A 112 17.46 8.59 -4.53
C PHE A 112 18.60 8.61 -3.50
N PRO A 113 19.83 8.31 -3.92
CA PRO A 113 21.01 8.49 -3.07
C PRO A 113 21.20 9.96 -2.71
N LEU A 114 21.87 10.20 -1.58
CA LEU A 114 22.31 11.54 -1.22
C LEU A 114 23.30 12.02 -2.29
N ARG A 115 23.15 13.26 -2.73
CA ARG A 115 24.20 13.95 -3.47
C ARG A 115 25.19 14.50 -2.45
N ASP A 116 26.46 14.25 -2.70
CA ASP A 116 27.57 14.87 -1.98
C ASP A 116 27.60 16.39 -2.24
#